data_AF-A0A6G9I8N7-F1
#
_entry.id   AF-A0A6G9I8N7-F1
#
_cell.length_a   1.000
_cell.length_b   1.000
_cell.length_c   1.000
_cell.angle_alpha   90.00
_cell.angle_beta   90.00
_cell.angle_gamma   90.00
#
_symmetry.space_group_name_H-M   'P 1'
#
loop_
_entity.id
_entity.type
_entity.pdbx_description
1 polymer ?
#
loop_
_entity_poly.entity_id
_entity_poly.type
_entity_poly.pdbx_seq_one_letter_code
_entity_poly.pdbx_strand_id
1 'polypeptide(L)'
;MSTLNTQQFIAPIALEKAYRLLNHGPTTLISAQCGEDRDVMAAAWVSVLDFNPSKVTVVIDKISHTRTLIEKSGFFAVQIPTAALLKLTVNVGSVSMKDDPNKLTKLKVPLFYQNDFNIPLVQGCAGWMICKLIKEPHNQQTYDLFIGEVVAAWSDTRVFKDGHWHFENADNSLRTIHHVAGGHFYLIGEPADVDFDS
;
A
#
# COMPACT_ATOMS: atom_id res chain seq x y z
N MET A 1 -13.29 2.95 24.99
CA MET A 1 -12.76 3.18 23.63
C MET A 1 -12.01 1.92 23.23
N SER A 2 -12.67 1.02 22.50
CA SER A 2 -12.08 -0.26 22.09
C SER A 2 -11.03 0.00 21.01
N THR A 3 -9.77 -0.28 21.33
CA THR A 3 -8.74 -0.53 20.32
C THR A 3 -9.21 -1.71 19.48
N LEU A 4 -9.77 -1.43 18.29
CA LEU A 4 -10.04 -2.45 17.29
C LEU A 4 -8.74 -3.20 17.05
N ASN A 5 -8.70 -4.46 17.50
CA ASN A 5 -7.56 -5.34 17.31
C ASN A 5 -7.52 -5.71 15.83
N THR A 6 -7.00 -4.81 15.00
CA THR A 6 -6.94 -4.91 13.53
C THR A 6 -6.22 -6.18 13.07
N GLN A 7 -5.36 -6.76 13.92
CA GLN A 7 -4.73 -8.06 13.65
C GLN A 7 -5.71 -9.23 13.53
N GLN A 8 -6.90 -9.15 14.15
CA GLN A 8 -7.89 -10.24 14.12
C GLN A 8 -8.35 -10.59 12.69
N PHE A 9 -8.36 -9.62 11.79
CA PHE A 9 -8.87 -9.79 10.43
C PHE A 9 -7.77 -9.88 9.38
N ILE A 10 -6.51 -10.02 9.77
CA ILE A 10 -5.40 -10.11 8.82
C ILE A 10 -5.18 -11.58 8.44
N ALA A 11 -5.31 -11.89 7.16
CA ALA A 11 -4.99 -13.22 6.62
C ALA A 11 -3.98 -13.14 5.48
N PRO A 12 -3.10 -14.15 5.33
CA PRO A 12 -2.17 -14.22 4.20
C PRO A 12 -2.93 -14.44 2.88
N ILE A 13 -2.39 -13.89 1.80
CA ILE A 13 -2.89 -14.09 0.44
C ILE A 13 -1.87 -14.93 -0.32
N ALA A 14 -2.35 -15.92 -1.08
CA ALA A 14 -1.51 -16.64 -2.01
C ALA A 14 -0.92 -15.69 -3.06
N LEU A 15 0.39 -15.76 -3.32
CA LEU A 15 1.12 -14.75 -4.10
C LEU A 15 0.58 -14.60 -5.54
N GLU A 16 0.08 -15.68 -6.13
CA GLU A 16 -0.56 -15.69 -7.45
C GLU A 16 -1.89 -14.92 -7.49
N LYS A 17 -2.46 -14.54 -6.33
CA LYS A 17 -3.66 -13.72 -6.21
C LYS A 17 -3.38 -12.30 -5.69
N ALA A 18 -2.14 -11.99 -5.28
CA ALA A 18 -1.79 -10.71 -4.67
C ALA A 18 -2.07 -9.51 -5.60
N TYR A 19 -1.87 -9.68 -6.91
CA TYR A 19 -2.13 -8.66 -7.92
C TYR A 19 -3.57 -8.09 -7.86
N ARG A 20 -4.54 -8.91 -7.42
CA ARG A 20 -5.95 -8.50 -7.32
C ARG A 20 -6.19 -7.41 -6.28
N LEU A 21 -5.27 -7.20 -5.34
CA LEU A 21 -5.33 -6.06 -4.41
C LEU A 21 -5.19 -4.70 -5.11
N LEU A 22 -4.55 -4.65 -6.29
CA LEU A 22 -4.27 -3.41 -7.01
C LEU A 22 -5.02 -3.27 -8.35
N ASN A 23 -5.68 -4.32 -8.84
CA ASN A 23 -6.32 -4.32 -10.16
C ASN A 23 -7.31 -3.17 -10.38
N HIS A 24 -8.01 -2.73 -9.33
CA HIS A 24 -8.98 -1.64 -9.41
C HIS A 24 -8.33 -0.25 -9.26
N GLY A 25 -7.00 -0.16 -9.22
CA GLY A 25 -6.23 1.09 -9.23
C GLY A 25 -6.33 1.98 -7.99
N PRO A 26 -6.32 1.45 -6.75
CA PRO A 26 -6.41 2.29 -5.56
C PRO A 26 -5.18 3.19 -5.39
N THR A 27 -5.36 4.33 -4.73
CA THR A 27 -4.24 5.05 -4.13
C THR A 27 -3.63 4.19 -3.03
N THR A 28 -2.30 4.23 -2.91
CA THR A 28 -1.55 3.38 -2.00
C THR A 28 -0.75 4.18 -0.97
N LEU A 29 -0.33 3.50 0.09
CA LEU A 29 0.75 3.94 0.95
C LEU A 29 2.00 3.10 0.64
N ILE A 30 3.16 3.75 0.57
CA ILE A 30 4.46 3.11 0.43
C ILE A 30 5.22 3.30 1.72
N SER A 31 5.74 2.21 2.27
CA SER A 31 6.57 2.27 3.47
C SER A 31 7.84 1.46 3.29
N ALA A 32 8.91 1.91 3.95
CA ALA A 32 10.21 1.27 3.86
C ALA A 32 11.00 1.51 5.15
N GLN A 33 12.03 0.69 5.39
CA GLN A 33 12.89 0.81 6.54
C GLN A 33 14.33 0.36 6.22
N CYS A 34 15.30 1.08 6.77
CA CYS A 34 16.71 0.75 6.72
C CYS A 34 17.33 0.98 8.11
N GLY A 35 17.70 -0.09 8.82
CA GLY A 35 18.08 0.00 10.23
C GLY A 35 16.89 0.45 11.08
N GLU A 36 17.06 1.54 11.84
CA GLU A 36 15.99 2.13 12.66
C GLU A 36 15.17 3.21 11.92
N ASP A 37 15.68 3.69 10.77
CA ASP A 37 15.06 4.73 9.96
C ASP A 37 13.95 4.14 9.09
N ARG A 38 12.75 4.72 9.20
CA ARG A 38 11.53 4.25 8.55
C ARG A 38 10.63 5.40 8.16
N ASP A 39 9.89 5.25 7.07
CA ASP A 39 8.96 6.27 6.56
C ASP A 39 7.73 5.62 5.92
N VAL A 40 6.69 6.43 5.77
CA VAL A 40 5.47 6.12 5.03
C VAL A 40 5.13 7.33 4.16
N MET A 41 4.92 7.13 2.87
CA MET A 41 4.41 8.14 1.93
C MET A 41 3.13 7.65 1.24
N ALA A 42 2.38 8.55 0.64
CA ALA A 42 1.29 8.18 -0.28
C ALA A 42 1.82 8.09 -1.71
N ALA A 43 1.31 7.14 -2.50
CA ALA A 43 1.58 7.02 -3.93
C ALA A 43 0.32 6.61 -4.68
N ALA A 44 -0.14 7.44 -5.61
CA ALA A 44 -1.23 7.11 -6.52
C ALA A 44 -0.73 6.40 -7.80
N TRP A 45 0.52 6.66 -8.20
CA TRP A 45 1.11 6.07 -9.40
C TRP A 45 1.71 4.70 -9.10
N VAL A 46 0.82 3.74 -8.88
CA VAL A 46 1.13 2.33 -8.60
C VAL A 46 0.28 1.44 -9.50
N SER A 47 0.88 0.42 -10.09
CA SER A 47 0.18 -0.53 -10.94
C SER A 47 0.70 -1.95 -10.75
N VAL A 48 -0.16 -2.93 -11.03
CA VAL A 48 0.29 -4.30 -11.30
C VAL A 48 1.15 -4.30 -12.56
N LEU A 49 2.24 -5.06 -12.53
CA LEU A 49 3.13 -5.29 -13.68
C LEU A 49 3.02 -6.72 -14.20
N ASP A 50 2.89 -7.71 -13.30
CA ASP A 50 2.90 -9.14 -13.66
C ASP A 50 2.11 -9.97 -12.64
N PHE A 51 1.66 -11.15 -13.06
CA PHE A 51 0.81 -12.05 -12.27
C PHE A 51 1.62 -13.08 -11.47
N ASN A 52 2.59 -13.77 -12.10
CA ASN A 52 3.33 -14.86 -11.46
C ASN A 52 4.79 -14.99 -12.00
N PRO A 53 5.83 -14.63 -11.22
CA PRO A 53 5.74 -14.05 -9.87
C PRO A 53 5.12 -12.66 -9.92
N SER A 54 4.29 -12.33 -8.93
CA SER A 54 3.57 -11.05 -8.90
C SER A 54 4.53 -9.88 -8.78
N LYS A 55 4.37 -8.88 -9.66
CA LYS A 55 5.21 -7.67 -9.69
C LYS A 55 4.35 -6.43 -9.71
N VAL A 56 4.87 -5.35 -9.15
CA VAL A 56 4.26 -4.02 -9.14
C VAL A 56 5.24 -2.97 -9.65
N THR A 57 4.71 -1.91 -10.24
CA THR A 57 5.44 -0.67 -10.48
C THR A 57 4.98 0.41 -9.50
N VAL A 58 5.91 1.27 -9.10
CA VAL A 58 5.63 2.47 -8.32
C VAL A 58 6.53 3.60 -8.77
N VAL A 59 5.98 4.79 -8.97
CA VAL A 59 6.78 5.99 -9.23
C VAL A 59 7.08 6.70 -7.91
N ILE A 60 8.36 6.95 -7.62
CA ILE A 60 8.84 7.54 -6.37
C ILE A 60 9.82 8.68 -6.64
N ASP A 61 9.35 9.91 -6.44
CA ASP A 61 10.13 11.11 -6.67
C ASP A 61 11.42 11.16 -5.84
N LYS A 62 12.48 11.75 -6.42
CA LYS A 62 13.80 11.95 -5.80
C LYS A 62 13.76 12.73 -4.48
N ILE A 63 12.75 13.59 -4.28
CA ILE A 63 12.57 14.34 -3.03
C ILE A 63 12.13 13.43 -1.87
N SER A 64 11.52 12.27 -2.14
CA SER A 64 11.02 11.38 -1.10
C SER A 64 12.15 10.82 -0.22
N HIS A 65 11.95 10.82 1.10
CA HIS A 65 12.81 10.09 2.04
C HIS A 65 12.63 8.58 1.89
N THR A 66 11.39 8.14 1.67
CA THR A 66 11.05 6.73 1.45
C THR A 66 11.89 6.14 0.30
N ARG A 67 12.13 6.88 -0.78
CA ARG A 67 13.02 6.45 -1.89
C ARG A 67 14.40 5.99 -1.39
N THR A 68 15.04 6.80 -0.54
CA THR A 68 16.37 6.52 -0.02
C THR A 68 16.39 5.25 0.83
N LEU A 69 15.32 4.99 1.59
CA LEU A 69 15.17 3.77 2.36
C LEU A 69 15.04 2.54 1.47
N ILE A 70 14.27 2.65 0.37
CA ILE A 70 14.08 1.57 -0.61
C ILE A 70 15.39 1.24 -1.33
N GLU A 71 16.11 2.25 -1.81
CA GLU A 71 17.38 2.05 -2.51
C GLU A 71 18.45 1.41 -1.61
N LYS A 72 18.46 1.74 -0.31
CA LYS A 72 19.39 1.18 0.68
C LYS A 72 19.03 -0.23 1.13
N SER A 73 17.76 -0.46 1.46
CA SER A 73 17.29 -1.74 2.02
C SER A 73 17.00 -2.78 0.95
N GLY A 74 16.58 -2.37 -0.25
CA GLY A 74 16.07 -3.24 -1.29
C GLY A 74 14.67 -3.77 -1.01
N PHE A 75 13.94 -3.22 -0.04
CA PHE A 75 12.59 -3.65 0.31
C PHE A 75 11.65 -2.48 0.58
N PHE A 76 10.37 -2.70 0.32
CA PHE A 76 9.28 -1.77 0.62
C PHE A 76 7.97 -2.51 0.80
N ALA A 77 6.95 -1.84 1.33
CA ALA A 77 5.59 -2.32 1.28
C ALA A 77 4.71 -1.40 0.44
N VAL A 78 3.78 -2.00 -0.29
CA VAL A 78 2.67 -1.35 -0.98
C VAL A 78 1.39 -1.72 -0.24
N GLN A 79 0.64 -0.72 0.18
CA GLN A 79 -0.48 -0.89 1.11
C GLN A 79 -1.71 -0.16 0.58
N ILE A 80 -2.89 -0.72 0.80
CA ILE A 80 -4.14 -0.21 0.24
C ILE A 80 -4.93 0.49 1.37
N PRO A 81 -4.78 1.82 1.56
CA PRO A 81 -5.53 2.56 2.57
C PRO A 81 -7.04 2.54 2.30
N THR A 82 -7.80 2.60 3.39
CA THR A 82 -9.26 2.70 3.35
C THR A 82 -9.72 4.15 3.55
N ALA A 83 -11.03 4.39 3.38
CA ALA A 83 -11.65 5.68 3.67
C ALA A 83 -11.41 6.16 5.10
N ALA A 84 -11.30 5.26 6.08
CA ALA A 84 -10.95 5.60 7.46
C ALA A 84 -9.55 6.26 7.57
N LEU A 85 -8.65 5.94 6.64
CA LEU A 85 -7.29 6.46 6.57
C LEU A 85 -7.14 7.64 5.58
N LEU A 86 -8.24 8.22 5.08
CA LEU A 86 -8.20 9.29 4.08
C LEU A 86 -7.33 10.48 4.53
N LYS A 87 -7.58 11.00 5.73
CA LYS A 87 -6.80 12.13 6.28
C LYS A 87 -5.33 11.75 6.51
N LEU A 88 -5.07 10.53 6.98
CA LEU A 88 -3.70 10.04 7.17
C LEU A 88 -2.96 9.99 5.83
N THR A 89 -3.61 9.48 4.78
CA THR A 89 -3.06 9.35 3.43
C THR A 89 -2.62 10.70 2.88
N VAL A 90 -3.46 11.73 3.01
CA VAL A 90 -3.09 13.10 2.63
C VAL A 90 -1.87 13.57 3.43
N ASN A 91 -1.92 13.45 4.76
CA ASN A 91 -0.85 13.96 5.62
C ASN A 91 0.51 13.32 5.35
N VAL A 92 0.56 11.99 5.16
CA VAL A 92 1.83 11.29 4.89
C VAL A 92 2.35 11.55 3.47
N GLY A 93 1.49 11.95 2.53
CA GLY A 93 1.87 12.38 1.18
C GLY A 93 2.30 13.85 1.11
N SER A 94 1.87 14.71 2.04
CA SER A 94 2.17 16.15 2.04
C SER A 94 3.42 16.54 2.83
N VAL A 95 3.99 15.64 3.63
CA VAL A 95 5.16 15.92 4.49
C VAL A 95 6.25 14.91 4.20
N SER A 96 7.46 15.38 3.86
CA SER A 96 8.64 14.54 3.73
C SER A 96 9.38 14.44 5.08
N MET A 97 9.91 13.26 5.41
CA MET A 97 10.78 13.11 6.59
C MET A 97 12.13 13.82 6.44
N LYS A 98 12.52 14.24 5.23
CA LYS A 98 13.67 15.13 5.04
C LYS A 98 13.46 16.49 5.70
N ASP A 99 12.19 16.97 5.72
CA ASP A 99 11.82 18.27 6.28
C ASP A 99 11.34 18.16 7.73
N ASP A 100 10.67 17.06 8.07
CA ASP A 100 10.20 16.78 9.43
C ASP A 100 10.53 15.34 9.87
N PRO A 101 11.69 15.13 10.52
CA PRO A 101 12.10 13.81 11.00
C PRO A 101 11.13 13.17 11.99
N ASN A 102 10.24 13.96 12.62
CA ASN A 102 9.25 13.47 13.57
C ASN A 102 7.87 13.19 12.94
N LYS A 103 7.76 13.25 11.60
CA LYS A 103 6.51 13.06 10.83
C LYS A 103 5.66 11.90 11.36
N LEU A 104 6.22 10.69 11.45
CA LEU A 104 5.45 9.50 11.81
C LEU A 104 4.84 9.60 13.23
N THR A 105 5.63 10.10 14.18
CA THR A 105 5.21 10.31 15.56
C THR A 105 4.14 11.40 15.67
N LYS A 106 4.35 12.54 15.01
CA LYS A 106 3.40 13.66 14.98
C LYS A 106 2.06 13.26 14.36
N LEU A 107 2.10 12.51 13.27
CA LEU A 107 0.93 12.01 12.56
C LEU A 107 0.31 10.77 13.24
N LYS A 108 0.95 10.23 14.29
CA LYS A 108 0.52 9.04 15.02
C LYS A 108 0.23 7.86 14.07
N VAL A 109 1.13 7.65 13.10
CA VAL A 109 0.99 6.58 12.10
C VAL A 109 0.98 5.23 12.83
N PRO A 110 -0.11 4.45 12.76
CA PRO A 110 -0.23 3.21 13.53
C PRO A 110 0.52 2.09 12.80
N LEU A 111 1.78 1.87 13.15
CA LEU A 111 2.63 0.88 12.51
C LEU A 111 2.57 -0.49 13.19
N PHE A 112 2.69 -1.55 12.40
CA PHE A 112 2.89 -2.94 12.86
C PHE A 112 3.86 -3.66 11.90
N TYR A 113 4.26 -4.88 12.27
CA TYR A 113 5.17 -5.71 11.49
C TYR A 113 4.60 -7.12 11.37
N GLN A 114 4.95 -7.79 10.27
CA GLN A 114 4.74 -9.22 10.10
C GLN A 114 6.01 -9.97 10.48
N ASN A 115 5.86 -11.23 10.89
CA ASN A 115 7.01 -12.09 11.16
C ASN A 115 7.92 -12.16 9.93
N ASP A 116 9.23 -12.31 10.16
CA ASP A 116 10.27 -12.43 9.13
C ASP A 116 10.52 -11.19 8.25
N PHE A 117 9.79 -10.09 8.46
CA PHE A 117 9.98 -8.86 7.71
C PHE A 117 10.19 -7.65 8.62
N ASN A 118 11.33 -6.97 8.44
CA ASN A 118 11.61 -5.69 9.07
C ASN A 118 11.11 -4.51 8.23
N ILE A 119 9.85 -4.58 7.77
CA ILE A 119 9.21 -3.55 6.94
C ILE A 119 7.93 -3.08 7.65
N PRO A 120 7.79 -1.77 7.94
CA PRO A 120 6.67 -1.26 8.70
C PRO A 120 5.40 -1.26 7.85
N LEU A 121 4.32 -1.83 8.38
CA LEU A 121 2.99 -1.82 7.79
C LEU A 121 2.06 -0.89 8.57
N VAL A 122 1.11 -0.27 7.90
CA VAL A 122 0.15 0.68 8.45
C VAL A 122 -1.15 -0.06 8.78
N GLN A 123 -1.55 -0.04 10.04
CA GLN A 123 -2.81 -0.62 10.50
C GLN A 123 -4.00 0.11 9.86
N GLY A 124 -5.06 -0.64 9.55
CA GLY A 124 -6.29 -0.10 8.98
C GLY A 124 -6.31 -0.01 7.45
N CYS A 125 -5.22 -0.37 6.76
CA CYS A 125 -5.28 -0.67 5.33
C CYS A 125 -6.13 -1.94 5.07
N ALA A 126 -6.67 -2.06 3.87
CA ALA A 126 -7.42 -3.23 3.41
C ALA A 126 -6.52 -4.35 2.88
N GLY A 127 -5.27 -4.03 2.52
CA GLY A 127 -4.29 -5.00 2.06
C GLY A 127 -2.86 -4.47 2.13
N TRP A 128 -1.92 -5.40 2.17
CA TRP A 128 -0.49 -5.15 2.31
C TRP A 128 0.28 -6.12 1.42
N MET A 129 1.28 -5.61 0.71
CA MET A 129 2.22 -6.40 -0.07
C MET A 129 3.63 -5.96 0.33
N ILE A 130 4.48 -6.90 0.72
CA ILE A 130 5.92 -6.64 0.89
C ILE A 130 6.61 -6.98 -0.41
N CYS A 131 7.41 -6.05 -0.89
CA CYS A 131 8.07 -6.09 -2.17
C CYS A 131 9.58 -6.08 -2.00
N LYS A 132 10.26 -6.95 -2.74
CA LYS A 132 11.70 -6.88 -2.97
C LYS A 132 11.97 -6.06 -4.21
N LEU A 133 12.83 -5.05 -4.10
CA LEU A 133 13.23 -4.19 -5.21
C LEU A 133 13.95 -5.00 -6.29
N ILE A 134 13.45 -4.92 -7.52
CA ILE A 134 14.18 -5.31 -8.73
C ILE A 134 14.94 -4.06 -9.18
N LYS A 135 16.28 -4.13 -9.11
CA LYS A 135 17.13 -2.98 -9.44
C LYS A 135 17.14 -2.74 -10.94
N GLU A 136 16.52 -1.64 -11.35
CA GLU A 136 16.52 -1.15 -12.73
C GLU A 136 17.06 0.29 -12.76
N PRO A 137 18.38 0.49 -12.77
CA PRO A 137 18.99 1.81 -12.59
C PRO A 137 18.52 2.85 -13.61
N HIS A 138 18.32 2.46 -14.87
CA HIS A 138 17.80 3.35 -15.90
C HIS A 138 16.39 3.85 -15.55
N ASN A 139 15.48 2.93 -15.23
CA ASN A 139 14.10 3.28 -14.87
C ASN A 139 14.04 4.19 -13.64
N GLN A 140 14.83 3.85 -12.61
CA GLN A 140 14.89 4.60 -11.35
C GLN A 140 15.47 6.01 -11.54
N GLN A 141 16.42 6.21 -12.45
CA GLN A 141 17.06 7.51 -12.67
C GLN A 141 16.27 8.40 -13.63
N THR A 142 15.80 7.81 -14.74
CA THR A 142 15.16 8.54 -15.85
C THR A 142 13.69 8.80 -15.61
N TYR A 143 12.96 7.84 -15.02
CA TYR A 143 11.50 7.89 -14.89
C TYR A 143 11.02 7.86 -13.43
N ASP A 144 11.95 7.79 -12.48
CA ASP A 144 11.64 7.58 -11.06
C ASP A 144 10.77 6.33 -10.83
N LEU A 145 10.87 5.36 -11.75
CA LEU A 145 10.06 4.16 -11.81
C LEU A 145 10.79 3.00 -11.12
N PHE A 146 10.15 2.44 -10.11
CA PHE A 146 10.63 1.30 -9.34
C PHE A 146 9.79 0.08 -9.66
N ILE A 147 10.45 -1.09 -9.68
CA ILE A 147 9.81 -2.39 -9.87
C ILE A 147 10.01 -3.22 -8.61
N GLY A 148 8.93 -3.78 -8.07
CA GLY A 148 8.97 -4.67 -6.91
C GLY A 148 8.41 -6.04 -7.22
N GLU A 149 9.12 -7.09 -6.85
CA GLU A 149 8.58 -8.45 -6.77
C GLU A 149 7.85 -8.61 -5.43
N VAL A 150 6.58 -9.02 -5.45
CA VAL A 150 5.79 -9.27 -4.23
C VAL A 150 6.24 -10.59 -3.61
N VAL A 151 6.82 -10.52 -2.41
CA VAL A 151 7.36 -11.68 -1.68
C VAL A 151 6.46 -12.14 -0.54
N ALA A 152 5.53 -11.28 -0.09
CA ALA A 152 4.49 -11.64 0.87
C ALA A 152 3.29 -10.69 0.72
N ALA A 153 2.08 -11.19 0.98
CA ALA A 153 0.87 -10.39 0.91
C ALA A 153 -0.17 -10.81 1.96
N TRP A 154 -0.95 -9.84 2.43
CA TRP A 154 -2.03 -10.01 3.39
C TRP A 154 -3.21 -9.09 3.05
N SER A 155 -4.41 -9.46 3.52
CA SER A 155 -5.62 -8.63 3.44
C SER A 155 -6.35 -8.54 4.76
N ASP A 156 -7.20 -7.52 4.86
CA ASP A 156 -8.31 -7.49 5.80
C ASP A 156 -9.45 -8.37 5.27
N THR A 157 -9.71 -9.49 5.94
CA THR A 157 -10.69 -10.52 5.53
C THR A 157 -12.13 -10.02 5.50
N ARG A 158 -12.41 -8.84 6.08
CA ARG A 158 -13.74 -8.22 6.01
C ARG A 158 -14.05 -7.69 4.62
N VAL A 159 -13.02 -7.32 3.85
CA VAL A 159 -13.17 -6.76 2.49
C VAL A 159 -12.43 -7.54 1.41
N PHE A 160 -11.45 -8.38 1.74
CA PHE A 160 -10.80 -9.24 0.77
C PHE A 160 -10.52 -10.64 1.34
N LYS A 161 -11.19 -11.64 0.76
CA LYS A 161 -11.07 -13.06 1.13
C LYS A 161 -11.23 -13.93 -0.10
N ASP A 162 -10.60 -15.12 -0.07
CA ASP A 162 -10.61 -16.11 -1.16
C ASP A 162 -10.09 -15.59 -2.52
N GLY A 163 -9.39 -14.45 -2.50
CA GLY A 163 -8.86 -13.78 -3.70
C GLY A 163 -9.81 -12.78 -4.35
N HIS A 164 -10.86 -12.33 -3.67
CA HIS A 164 -11.84 -11.39 -4.21
C HIS A 164 -12.15 -10.28 -3.21
N TRP A 165 -12.52 -9.12 -3.73
CA TRP A 165 -13.04 -8.00 -2.94
C TRP A 165 -14.53 -8.23 -2.61
N HIS A 166 -14.96 -7.79 -1.43
CA HIS A 166 -16.32 -7.91 -0.88
C HIS A 166 -16.75 -6.58 -0.25
N PHE A 167 -16.63 -5.46 -0.97
CA PHE A 167 -16.93 -4.12 -0.44
C PHE A 167 -18.42 -3.91 -0.19
N GLU A 168 -19.27 -4.55 -1.00
CA GLU A 168 -20.73 -4.49 -0.94
C GLU A 168 -21.30 -5.01 0.39
N ASN A 169 -20.52 -5.84 1.09
CA ASN A 169 -20.89 -6.44 2.38
C ASN A 169 -20.20 -5.75 3.58
N ALA A 170 -19.44 -4.68 3.34
CA ALA A 170 -18.60 -4.03 4.34
C ALA A 170 -19.01 -2.58 4.60
N ASP A 171 -18.58 -2.06 5.76
CA ASP A 171 -18.77 -0.65 6.08
C ASP A 171 -18.01 0.26 5.10
N ASN A 172 -18.61 1.40 4.73
CA ASN A 172 -18.02 2.35 3.78
C ASN A 172 -16.63 2.86 4.22
N SER A 173 -16.32 2.85 5.51
CA SER A 173 -14.99 3.20 6.03
C SER A 173 -13.88 2.26 5.57
N LEU A 174 -14.21 1.05 5.09
CA LEU A 174 -13.27 0.05 4.56
C LEU A 174 -13.09 0.12 3.03
N ARG A 175 -13.87 0.94 2.33
CA ARG A 175 -13.70 1.16 0.88
C ARG A 175 -12.33 1.78 0.61
N THR A 176 -11.67 1.35 -0.46
CA THR A 176 -10.38 1.93 -0.89
C THR A 176 -10.59 3.33 -1.45
N ILE A 177 -9.54 4.14 -1.38
CA ILE A 177 -9.55 5.53 -1.85
C ILE A 177 -8.81 5.68 -3.17
N HIS A 178 -9.27 6.61 -4.01
CA HIS A 178 -8.78 6.86 -5.36
C HIS A 178 -8.57 8.36 -5.55
N HIS A 179 -7.32 8.79 -5.54
CA HIS A 179 -6.93 10.20 -5.61
C HIS A 179 -7.22 10.80 -6.98
N VAL A 180 -7.70 12.05 -6.98
CA VAL A 180 -7.91 12.85 -8.20
C VAL A 180 -6.93 14.01 -8.22
N ALA A 181 -7.05 14.93 -7.26
CA ALA A 181 -6.21 16.11 -7.13
C ALA A 181 -6.38 16.76 -5.75
N GLY A 182 -5.33 17.40 -5.24
CA GLY A 182 -5.38 18.06 -3.93
C GLY A 182 -5.82 17.11 -2.82
N GLY A 183 -6.84 17.49 -2.05
CA GLY A 183 -7.46 16.64 -1.03
C GLY A 183 -8.69 15.85 -1.51
N HIS A 184 -8.97 15.80 -2.81
CA HIS A 184 -10.15 15.15 -3.36
C HIS A 184 -9.88 13.71 -3.81
N PHE A 185 -10.74 12.80 -3.37
CA PHE A 185 -10.67 11.36 -3.63
C PHE A 185 -12.09 10.83 -3.90
N TYR A 186 -12.17 9.78 -4.71
CA TYR A 186 -13.33 8.90 -4.76
C TYR A 186 -13.11 7.66 -3.90
N LEU A 187 -14.19 7.07 -3.41
CA LEU A 187 -14.16 5.72 -2.85
C LEU A 187 -14.41 4.71 -3.97
N ILE A 188 -13.91 3.48 -3.84
CA ILE A 188 -14.32 2.40 -4.75
C ILE A 188 -15.84 2.29 -4.75
N GLY A 189 -16.43 2.19 -5.94
CA GLY A 189 -17.87 2.31 -6.17
C GLY A 189 -18.65 1.01 -6.00
N GLU A 190 -19.84 0.99 -6.60
CA GLU A 190 -20.72 -0.17 -6.62
C GLU A 190 -20.17 -1.28 -7.52
N PRO A 191 -20.42 -2.56 -7.20
CA PRO A 191 -20.06 -3.67 -8.06
C PRO A 191 -20.85 -3.60 -9.37
N ALA A 192 -20.23 -4.06 -10.45
CA ALA A 192 -20.85 -4.21 -11.76
C ALA A 192 -20.34 -5.51 -12.38
N ASP A 193 -21.20 -6.52 -12.39
CA ASP A 193 -20.87 -7.86 -12.86
C ASP A 193 -21.39 -8.09 -14.28
N VAL A 194 -20.64 -8.87 -15.06
CA VAL A 194 -21.05 -9.35 -16.37
C VAL A 194 -21.38 -10.83 -16.22
N ASP A 195 -22.59 -11.21 -16.61
CA ASP A 195 -22.94 -12.62 -16.76
C ASP A 195 -22.19 -13.17 -17.98
N PHE A 196 -21.30 -14.13 -17.74
CA PHE A 196 -20.70 -14.91 -18.81
C PHE A 196 -21.64 -16.08 -19.10
N ASP A 197 -22.40 -15.99 -20.20
CA ASP A 197 -23.15 -17.13 -20.72
C ASP A 197 -22.17 -18.29 -20.96
N SER A 198 -22.43 -19.42 -20.29
CA SER A 198 -21.65 -20.66 -20.36
C SER A 198 -21.80 -21.41 -21.68
#